data_AF-A0A2V5KUM2-F1
#
_entry.id   AF-A0A2V5KUM2-F1
#
_cell.length_a   1.000
_cell.length_b   1.000
_cell.length_c   1.000
_cell.angle_alpha   90.00
_cell.angle_beta   90.00
_cell.angle_gamma   90.00
#
_symmetry.space_group_name_H-M   'P 1'
#
loop_
_entity.id
_entity.type
_entity.pdbx_description
1 polymer ?
#
loop_
_entity_poly.entity_id
_entity_poly.type
_entity_poly.pdbx_seq_one_letter_code
_entity_poly.pdbx_strand_id
1 'polypeptide(L)'
;DAKGCVDDRESLQALFSEAAKKAAAVPREPFKECWPYLQTMLRLVRAHHRGEYGQVPNDALLWIVAALNYLIDPFDLIPDKTPFLGFVDDAAVIEFVVDRTRQTLDEFMIWETVGERTVL
;
A
#
# COMPACT_ATOMS: atom_id res chain seq x y z
N ASP A 1 1.24 32.12 12.10
CA ASP A 1 0.40 31.58 11.02
C ASP A 1 1.19 30.75 10.05
N ALA A 2 1.03 29.43 10.12
CA ALA A 2 1.36 28.48 9.05
C ALA A 2 0.87 27.09 9.50
N LYS A 3 -0.39 26.79 9.16
CA LYS A 3 -0.94 25.45 8.89
C LYS A 3 -0.62 24.39 9.98
N GLY A 4 -1.44 24.16 11.00
CA GLY A 4 -2.90 24.16 10.96
C GLY A 4 -3.37 23.05 10.03
N CYS A 5 -3.43 21.81 10.54
CA CYS A 5 -4.12 20.65 9.98
C CYS A 5 -3.91 20.39 8.47
N VAL A 6 -2.86 19.66 8.12
CA VAL A 6 -3.00 18.73 6.99
C VAL A 6 -3.63 17.50 7.63
N ASP A 7 -4.94 17.37 7.45
CA ASP A 7 -5.74 16.21 7.85
C ASP A 7 -5.02 14.94 7.36
N ASP A 8 -4.75 13.96 8.24
CA ASP A 8 -4.13 12.67 7.89
C ASP A 8 -4.80 12.01 6.66
N ARG A 9 -6.07 12.39 6.42
CA ARG A 9 -6.86 12.03 5.25
C ARG A 9 -6.32 12.50 3.90
N GLU A 10 -5.96 13.77 3.76
CA GLU A 10 -5.50 14.30 2.47
C GLU A 10 -4.18 13.64 2.05
N SER A 11 -3.29 13.38 3.01
CA SER A 11 -2.01 12.69 2.78
C SER A 11 -2.20 11.24 2.35
N LEU A 12 -3.11 10.49 2.98
CA LEU A 12 -3.41 9.11 2.59
C LEU A 12 -4.08 9.02 1.21
N GLN A 13 -4.96 9.97 0.87
CA GLN A 13 -5.59 10.02 -0.44
C GLN A 13 -4.58 10.35 -1.55
N ALA A 14 -3.65 11.29 -1.29
CA ALA A 14 -2.57 11.62 -2.19
C ALA A 14 -1.65 10.41 -2.41
N LEU A 15 -1.25 9.72 -1.32
CA LEU A 15 -0.47 8.48 -1.37
C LEU A 15 -1.17 7.42 -2.23
N PHE A 16 -2.45 7.16 -1.98
CA PHE A 16 -3.22 6.20 -2.77
C PHE A 16 -3.24 6.57 -4.26
N SER A 17 -3.47 7.84 -4.59
CA SER A 17 -3.56 8.27 -5.99
C SER A 17 -2.25 8.10 -6.73
N GLU A 18 -1.13 8.50 -6.12
CA GLU A 18 0.19 8.38 -6.72
C GLU A 18 0.65 6.92 -6.80
N ALA A 19 0.43 6.13 -5.73
CA ALA A 19 0.75 4.71 -5.73
C ALA A 19 -0.05 3.95 -6.79
N ALA A 20 -1.33 4.27 -6.98
CA ALA A 20 -2.16 3.65 -8.02
C ALA A 20 -1.68 3.99 -9.44
N LYS A 21 -1.32 5.26 -9.70
CA LYS A 21 -0.75 5.69 -10.99
C LYS A 21 0.58 4.98 -11.27
N LYS A 22 1.45 4.88 -10.27
CA LYS A 22 2.76 4.24 -10.37
C LYS A 22 2.63 2.73 -10.56
N ALA A 23 1.79 2.06 -9.78
CA ALA A 23 1.47 0.65 -9.97
C ALA A 23 1.05 0.37 -11.43
N ALA A 24 0.20 1.22 -12.01
CA ALA A 24 -0.25 1.06 -13.40
C ALA A 24 0.87 1.27 -14.45
N ALA A 25 1.92 2.02 -14.12
CA ALA A 25 3.04 2.33 -15.01
C ALA A 25 4.24 1.38 -14.89
N VAL A 26 4.32 0.60 -13.80
CA VAL A 26 5.44 -0.32 -13.52
C VAL A 26 5.24 -1.65 -14.27
N PRO A 27 6.31 -2.26 -14.84
CA PRO A 27 6.23 -3.59 -15.44
C PRO A 27 5.69 -4.62 -14.44
N ARG A 28 4.79 -5.49 -14.89
CA ARG A 28 4.14 -6.46 -13.98
C ARG A 28 5.01 -7.70 -13.75
N GLU A 29 5.93 -7.99 -14.66
CA GLU A 29 6.79 -9.18 -14.64
C GLU A 29 7.55 -9.38 -13.31
N PRO A 30 8.18 -8.35 -12.71
CA PRO A 30 8.89 -8.51 -11.43
C PRO A 30 7.96 -8.71 -10.24
N PHE A 31 6.70 -8.27 -10.35
CA PHE A 31 5.73 -8.24 -9.24
C PHE A 31 4.62 -9.26 -9.40
N LYS A 32 4.71 -10.19 -10.37
CA LYS A 32 3.59 -11.05 -10.78
C LYS A 32 2.93 -11.78 -9.61
N GLU A 33 3.71 -12.30 -8.68
CA GLU A 33 3.23 -13.02 -7.49
C GLU A 33 2.67 -12.08 -6.40
N CYS A 34 3.23 -10.88 -6.27
CA CYS A 34 2.82 -9.87 -5.28
C CYS A 34 1.72 -8.93 -5.79
N TRP A 35 1.41 -8.95 -7.08
CA TRP A 35 0.49 -8.03 -7.73
C TRP A 35 -0.92 -8.01 -7.11
N PRO A 36 -1.55 -9.17 -6.79
CA PRO A 36 -2.85 -9.18 -6.11
C PRO A 36 -2.79 -8.54 -4.71
N TYR A 37 -1.68 -8.74 -4.00
CA TYR A 37 -1.46 -8.14 -2.68
C TYR A 37 -1.26 -6.62 -2.79
N LEU A 38 -0.52 -6.14 -3.79
CA LEU A 38 -0.37 -4.70 -4.05
C LEU A 38 -1.73 -4.03 -4.35
N GLN A 39 -2.57 -4.67 -5.17
CA GLN A 39 -3.93 -4.18 -5.43
C GLN A 39 -4.78 -4.17 -4.15
N THR A 40 -4.59 -5.16 -3.28
CA THR A 40 -5.29 -5.27 -1.99
C THR A 40 -4.84 -4.21 -1.00
N MET A 41 -3.55 -3.89 -0.93
CA MET A 41 -3.01 -2.77 -0.15
C MET A 41 -3.66 -1.43 -0.52
N LEU A 42 -3.75 -1.14 -1.82
CA LEU A 42 -4.41 0.07 -2.32
C LEU A 42 -5.89 0.13 -1.89
N ARG A 43 -6.62 -0.98 -2.04
CA ARG A 43 -8.04 -1.06 -1.63
C ARG A 43 -8.21 -0.91 -0.12
N LEU A 44 -7.35 -1.55 0.68
CA LEU A 44 -7.37 -1.47 2.14
C LEU A 44 -7.14 -0.03 2.60
N VAL A 45 -6.11 0.65 2.10
CA VAL A 45 -5.83 2.06 2.46
C VAL A 45 -7.02 2.95 2.11
N ARG A 46 -7.64 2.75 0.95
CA ARG A 46 -8.83 3.50 0.54
C ARG A 46 -10.03 3.22 1.45
N ALA A 47 -10.32 1.97 1.77
CA ALA A 47 -11.43 1.58 2.64
C ALA A 47 -11.22 2.08 4.08
N HIS A 48 -9.99 2.01 4.57
CA HIS A 48 -9.59 2.55 5.87
C HIS A 48 -9.76 4.06 5.93
N HIS A 49 -9.26 4.77 4.92
CA HIS A 49 -9.40 6.21 4.79
C HIS A 49 -10.87 6.68 4.74
N ARG A 50 -11.74 5.90 4.10
CA ARG A 50 -13.18 6.17 4.02
C ARG A 50 -13.95 5.80 5.30
N GLY A 51 -13.30 5.17 6.27
CA GLY A 51 -13.95 4.65 7.47
C GLY A 51 -14.82 3.41 7.21
N GLU A 52 -14.70 2.78 6.04
CA GLU A 52 -15.42 1.56 5.67
C GLU A 52 -14.80 0.33 6.35
N TYR A 53 -13.48 0.35 6.59
CA TYR A 53 -12.74 -0.75 7.24
C TYR A 53 -11.72 -0.24 8.28
N GLY A 54 -12.09 -0.32 9.56
CA GLY A 54 -11.25 0.14 10.68
C GLY A 54 -10.42 -0.96 11.37
N GLN A 55 -10.57 -2.23 10.97
CA GLN A 55 -9.96 -3.38 11.64
C GLN A 55 -8.52 -3.65 11.14
N VAL A 56 -7.68 -2.61 11.11
CA VAL A 56 -6.30 -2.71 10.64
C VAL A 56 -5.36 -2.45 11.83
N PRO A 57 -4.47 -3.38 12.18
CA PRO A 57 -3.43 -3.11 13.17
C PRO A 57 -2.53 -1.95 12.73
N ASN A 58 -2.17 -1.03 13.63
CA ASN A 58 -1.34 0.14 13.32
C ASN A 58 -0.01 -0.25 12.67
N ASP A 59 0.63 -1.33 13.15
CA ASP A 59 1.88 -1.83 12.58
C ASP A 59 1.68 -2.29 11.13
N ALA A 60 0.58 -3.00 10.84
CA ALA A 60 0.27 -3.44 9.48
C ALA A 60 -0.02 -2.26 8.56
N LEU A 61 -0.76 -1.26 9.03
CA LEU A 61 -1.02 -0.03 8.27
C LEU A 61 0.29 0.71 7.96
N LEU A 62 1.20 0.81 8.92
CA LEU A 62 2.50 1.44 8.74
C LEU A 62 3.32 0.72 7.65
N TRP A 63 3.39 -0.62 7.72
CA TRP A 63 4.09 -1.42 6.71
C TRP A 63 3.48 -1.28 5.31
N ILE A 64 2.14 -1.31 5.21
CA ILE A 64 1.43 -1.12 3.94
C ILE A 64 1.71 0.27 3.35
N VAL A 65 1.62 1.33 4.17
CA VAL A 65 1.91 2.70 3.73
C VAL A 65 3.37 2.83 3.30
N ALA A 66 4.32 2.23 4.03
CA ALA A 66 5.73 2.23 3.66
C ALA A 66 5.98 1.55 2.31
N ALA A 67 5.37 0.40 2.04
CA ALA A 67 5.47 -0.28 0.74
C ALA A 67 4.87 0.55 -0.41
N LEU A 68 3.72 1.18 -0.19
CA LEU A 68 3.11 2.06 -1.20
C LEU A 68 3.95 3.31 -1.45
N ASN A 69 4.54 3.91 -0.40
CA ASN A 69 5.42 5.06 -0.55
C ASN A 69 6.69 4.69 -1.35
N TYR A 70 7.27 3.52 -1.05
CA TYR A 70 8.41 2.97 -1.78
C TYR A 70 8.10 2.76 -3.28
N LEU A 71 6.86 2.40 -3.63
CA LEU A 71 6.45 2.30 -5.03
C LEU A 71 6.35 3.67 -5.73
N ILE A 72 5.99 4.73 -5.00
CA ILE A 72 5.88 6.09 -5.52
C ILE A 72 7.26 6.68 -5.76
N ASP A 73 8.08 6.60 -4.72
CA ASP A 73 9.44 7.09 -4.67
C ASP A 73 10.32 6.08 -3.90
N PRO A 74 11.03 5.19 -4.60
CA PRO A 74 11.89 4.19 -3.97
C PRO A 74 13.07 4.82 -3.20
N PHE A 75 13.35 6.11 -3.40
CA PHE A 75 14.44 6.83 -2.74
C PHE A 75 14.02 7.55 -1.45
N ASP A 76 12.72 7.64 -1.14
CA ASP A 76 12.22 8.48 -0.04
C ASP A 76 12.45 7.89 1.37
N LEU A 77 12.64 6.57 1.47
CA LEU A 77 12.81 5.86 2.77
C LEU A 77 14.26 5.63 3.20
N ILE A 78 15.22 5.75 2.28
CA ILE A 78 16.65 5.48 2.56
C ILE A 78 17.46 6.71 2.14
N PRO A 79 18.00 7.49 3.10
CA PRO A 79 18.80 8.66 2.75
C PRO A 79 20.13 8.22 2.12
N ASP A 80 20.24 8.52 0.83
CA ASP A 80 21.44 8.79 0.04
C ASP A 80 22.41 7.62 -0.27
N LYS A 81 22.71 7.48 -1.57
CA LYS A 81 23.87 6.77 -2.21
C LYS A 81 23.78 5.26 -2.47
N THR A 82 22.97 4.84 -3.44
CA THR A 82 23.22 3.58 -4.16
C THR A 82 23.01 3.76 -5.67
N PRO A 83 24.08 3.85 -6.50
CA PRO A 83 23.94 4.16 -7.94
C PRO A 83 23.41 3.01 -8.80
N PHE A 84 22.94 1.91 -8.19
CA PHE A 84 22.71 0.65 -8.92
C PHE A 84 21.71 -0.26 -8.19
N LEU A 85 20.44 0.15 -8.11
CA LEU A 85 19.37 -0.75 -7.67
C LEU A 85 18.42 -0.95 -8.84
N GLY A 86 18.53 -2.12 -9.46
CA GLY A 86 17.54 -2.60 -10.43
C GLY A 86 16.31 -3.14 -9.70
N PHE A 87 15.20 -3.22 -10.44
CA PHE A 87 13.86 -3.66 -10.00
C PHE A 87 13.76 -4.99 -9.23
N VAL A 88 14.86 -5.75 -9.14
CA VAL A 88 14.96 -7.01 -8.41
C VAL A 88 15.02 -6.78 -6.89
N ASP A 89 15.66 -5.70 -6.42
CA ASP A 89 15.66 -5.36 -4.99
C ASP A 89 14.27 -4.85 -4.54
N ASP A 90 13.57 -4.13 -5.43
CA ASP A 90 12.22 -3.60 -5.17
C ASP A 90 11.19 -4.72 -4.91
N ALA A 91 11.30 -5.85 -5.62
CA ALA A 91 10.39 -6.98 -5.45
C ALA A 91 10.55 -7.67 -4.08
N ALA A 92 11.78 -7.77 -3.58
CA ALA A 92 12.07 -8.39 -2.28
C ALA A 92 11.53 -7.56 -1.10
N VAL A 93 11.59 -6.23 -1.21
CA VAL A 93 11.00 -5.32 -0.21
C VAL A 93 9.48 -5.48 -0.16
N ILE A 94 8.82 -5.51 -1.32
CA ILE A 94 7.38 -5.73 -1.39
C ILE A 94 7.01 -7.12 -0.86
N GLU A 95 7.74 -8.17 -1.23
CA GLU A 95 7.53 -9.53 -0.72
C GLU A 95 7.66 -9.59 0.81
N PHE A 96 8.68 -8.95 1.38
CA PHE A 96 8.86 -8.87 2.83
C PHE A 96 7.68 -8.17 3.52
N VAL A 97 7.21 -7.05 2.96
CA VAL A 97 6.05 -6.34 3.52
C VAL A 97 4.77 -7.17 3.37
N VAL A 98 4.59 -7.85 2.24
CA VAL A 98 3.48 -8.78 2.03
C VAL A 98 3.50 -9.86 3.10
N ASP A 99 4.63 -10.50 3.37
CA ASP A 99 4.72 -11.54 4.42
C ASP A 99 4.35 -11.02 5.81
N ARG A 100 4.72 -9.77 6.13
CA ARG A 100 4.40 -9.12 7.43
C ARG A 100 2.93 -8.73 7.56
N THR A 101 2.30 -8.41 6.44
CA THR A 101 0.93 -7.85 6.40
C THR A 101 -0.09 -8.84 5.86
N ARG A 102 0.35 -10.04 5.46
CA ARG A 102 -0.44 -11.06 4.78
C ARG A 102 -1.74 -11.37 5.51
N GLN A 103 -1.66 -11.60 6.81
CA GLN A 103 -2.84 -11.88 7.62
C GLN A 103 -3.88 -10.75 7.51
N THR A 104 -3.44 -9.49 7.66
CA THR A 104 -4.32 -8.33 7.56
C THR A 104 -4.89 -8.16 6.15
N LEU A 105 -4.10 -8.41 5.11
CA LEU A 105 -4.55 -8.37 3.72
C LEU A 105 -5.57 -9.48 3.42
N ASP A 106 -5.33 -10.69 3.93
CA ASP A 106 -6.22 -11.84 3.79
C ASP A 106 -7.55 -11.59 4.53
N GLU A 107 -7.50 -11.08 5.76
CA GLU A 107 -8.69 -10.66 6.52
C GLU A 107 -9.50 -9.59 5.80
N PHE A 108 -8.83 -8.60 5.19
CA PHE A 108 -9.48 -7.59 4.37
C PHE A 108 -10.12 -8.18 3.11
N MET A 109 -9.43 -9.06 2.39
CA MET A 109 -10.00 -9.75 1.21
C MET A 109 -11.23 -10.58 1.58
N ILE A 110 -11.20 -11.28 2.72
CA ILE A 110 -12.36 -12.02 3.23
C ILE A 110 -13.51 -11.04 3.51
N TRP A 111 -13.24 -9.95 4.23
CA TRP A 111 -14.24 -8.93 4.52
C TRP A 111 -14.88 -8.36 3.25
N GLU A 112 -14.10 -8.09 2.20
CA GLU A 112 -14.64 -7.63 0.90
C GLU A 112 -15.65 -8.65 0.32
N THR A 113 -15.31 -9.94 0.36
CA THR A 113 -16.20 -11.00 -0.18
C THR A 113 -17.46 -11.25 0.65
N VAL A 114 -17.41 -10.94 1.95
CA VAL A 114 -18.54 -11.08 2.88
C VAL A 114 -19.43 -9.84 2.84
N GLY A 115 -18.84 -8.65 2.73
CA GLY A 115 -19.54 -7.38 2.55
C GLY A 115 -20.36 -7.34 1.27
N GLU A 116 -19.81 -7.82 0.14
CA GLU A 116 -20.54 -7.95 -1.13
C GLU A 116 -21.74 -8.90 -1.07
N ARG A 117 -21.68 -9.93 -0.21
CA ARG A 117 -22.79 -10.90 -0.04
C ARG A 117 -23.96 -10.39 0.78
N THR A 118 -23.78 -9.31 1.53
CA THR A 118 -24.84 -8.79 2.42
C THR A 118 -25.75 -7.79 1.70
N VAL A 119 -25.43 -7.42 0.46
CA VAL A 119 -26.17 -6.46 -0.37
C VAL A 119 -26.94 -7.11 -1.53
N LEU A 120 -27.01 -8.44 -1.59
CA LEU A 120 -27.74 -9.21 -2.61
C LEU A 120 -28.95 -9.94 -2.04
#